data_AF-A0A150R223-F1
#
_entry.id   AF-A0A150R223-F1
#
_cell.length_a   1.000
_cell.length_b   1.000
_cell.length_c   1.000
_cell.angle_alpha   90.00
_cell.angle_beta   90.00
_cell.angle_gamma   90.00
#
_symmetry.space_group_name_H-M   'P 1'
#
loop_
_entity.id
_entity.type
_entity.pdbx_description
1 polymer ?
#
loop_
_entity_poly.entity_id
_entity_poly.type
_entity_poly.pdbx_seq_one_letter_code
_entity_poly.pdbx_strand_id
1 'polypeptide(L)'
;MSSGAMPGPRRPALRLAPIALALAGSVTAGGAAGCDDVSRFSTAEGESYCGAITLGGAFRAGLSPRVQMRLSLDADALDGPDPPGALWTYEAPDAATPERRLLDGAPLRPIGALAHDPLSRLEFGEGRERNAIYAVSASDPEAESLLAILSLRTDDSVEVRLLRPGQAPLPSGEAPAAGQRQVFGNFRLTRRTGTCGF
;
A
#
# COMPACT_ATOMS: atom_id res chain seq x y z
N MET A 1 26.83 -72.08 78.97
CA MET A 1 27.76 -71.00 78.60
C MET A 1 27.92 -71.10 77.08
N SER A 2 27.02 -70.53 76.28
CA SER A 2 26.88 -69.13 75.84
C SER A 2 27.89 -68.71 74.76
N SER A 3 27.36 -68.03 73.73
CA SER A 3 27.98 -67.45 72.52
C SER A 3 28.14 -68.41 71.32
N GLY A 4 27.66 -68.09 70.12
CA GLY A 4 27.02 -66.88 69.61
C GLY A 4 27.09 -66.91 68.09
N ALA A 5 25.97 -66.74 67.40
CA ALA A 5 25.88 -66.79 65.96
C ALA A 5 25.16 -65.56 65.40
N MET A 6 25.68 -65.14 64.24
CA MET A 6 25.08 -64.44 63.11
C MET A 6 25.32 -62.93 62.91
N PRO A 7 25.56 -62.53 61.63
CA PRO A 7 26.10 -61.24 61.24
C PRO A 7 25.03 -60.29 60.67
N GLY A 8 25.45 -59.04 60.43
CA GLY A 8 24.84 -58.18 59.40
C GLY A 8 25.06 -56.69 59.65
N PRO A 9 25.95 -56.01 58.89
CA PRO A 9 25.94 -54.56 58.84
C PRO A 9 24.90 -54.06 57.83
N ARG A 10 23.93 -53.27 58.33
CA ARG A 10 22.95 -52.53 57.52
C ARG A 10 23.58 -51.24 56.99
N ARG A 11 23.50 -51.00 55.68
CA ARG A 11 23.92 -49.75 55.03
C ARG A 11 22.92 -48.62 55.31
N PRO A 12 23.37 -47.36 55.53
CA PRO A 12 22.47 -46.22 55.67
C PRO A 12 21.94 -45.74 54.32
N ALA A 13 20.65 -45.43 54.27
CA ALA A 13 19.99 -44.80 53.13
C ALA A 13 20.32 -43.30 53.10
N LEU A 14 21.04 -42.84 52.07
CA LEU A 14 21.14 -41.41 51.75
C LEU A 14 19.78 -40.94 51.22
N ARG A 15 19.14 -40.03 51.95
CA ARG A 15 18.02 -39.23 51.47
C ARG A 15 18.59 -38.02 50.72
N LEU A 16 18.47 -38.03 49.39
CA LEU A 16 18.69 -36.84 48.55
C LEU A 16 17.37 -36.06 48.47
N ALA A 17 17.37 -34.85 49.01
CA ALA A 17 16.32 -33.87 48.85
C ALA A 17 16.46 -33.14 47.48
N PRO A 18 15.36 -32.66 46.89
CA PRO A 18 15.36 -32.06 45.55
C PRO A 18 15.95 -30.64 45.58
N ILE A 19 16.98 -30.41 44.76
CA ILE A 19 17.50 -29.06 44.50
C ILE A 19 16.55 -28.37 43.53
N ALA A 20 16.10 -27.19 43.95
CA ALA A 20 15.11 -26.36 43.31
C ALA A 20 15.52 -25.89 41.90
N LEU A 21 14.52 -25.90 41.01
CA LEU A 21 14.49 -25.28 39.69
C LEU A 21 14.89 -23.79 39.79
N ALA A 22 16.01 -23.42 39.17
CA ALA A 22 16.28 -22.04 38.79
C ALA A 22 15.89 -21.88 37.31
N LEU A 23 14.61 -21.60 37.05
CA LEU A 23 14.14 -21.13 35.75
C LEU A 23 14.66 -19.70 35.56
N ALA A 24 15.77 -19.57 34.85
CA ALA A 24 16.21 -18.29 34.31
C ALA A 24 15.13 -17.79 33.34
N GLY A 25 14.42 -16.74 33.77
CA GLY A 25 13.40 -16.07 32.98
C GLY A 25 14.02 -15.40 31.77
N SER A 26 13.99 -16.09 30.63
CA SER A 26 14.24 -15.51 29.32
C SER A 26 13.12 -14.51 29.03
N VAL A 27 13.34 -13.24 29.36
CA VAL A 27 12.54 -12.12 28.86
C VAL A 27 12.73 -12.08 27.35
N THR A 28 11.89 -12.80 26.64
CA THR A 28 11.69 -12.59 25.21
C THR A 28 11.02 -11.23 25.09
N ALA A 29 11.83 -10.20 24.90
CA ALA A 29 11.37 -8.94 24.33
C ALA A 29 10.86 -9.28 22.93
N GLY A 30 9.58 -9.67 22.86
CA GLY A 30 8.87 -9.77 21.60
C GLY A 30 8.93 -8.39 20.98
N GLY A 31 9.78 -8.25 19.96
CA GLY A 31 9.70 -7.12 19.06
C GLY A 31 8.27 -7.11 18.56
N ALA A 32 7.52 -6.07 18.94
CA ALA A 32 6.34 -5.70 18.18
C ALA A 32 6.88 -5.37 16.77
N ALA A 33 6.92 -6.38 15.90
CA ALA A 33 6.74 -6.14 14.50
C ALA A 33 5.36 -5.49 14.42
N GLY A 34 5.34 -4.17 14.46
CA GLY A 34 4.14 -3.40 14.19
C GLY A 34 3.74 -3.74 12.78
N CYS A 35 2.89 -4.74 12.63
CA CYS A 35 2.04 -4.81 11.46
C CYS A 35 1.24 -3.52 11.52
N ASP A 36 1.67 -2.51 10.76
CA ASP A 36 0.88 -1.29 10.62
C ASP A 36 -0.49 -1.74 10.12
N ASP A 37 -1.51 -1.52 10.94
CA ASP A 37 -2.87 -1.93 10.63
C ASP A 37 -3.42 -1.03 9.53
N VAL A 38 -3.10 -1.39 8.29
CA VAL A 38 -3.58 -0.73 7.09
C VAL A 38 -4.94 -1.27 6.65
N SER A 39 -5.45 -2.34 7.27
CA SER A 39 -6.73 -2.98 6.89
C SER A 39 -7.89 -1.99 6.94
N ARG A 40 -7.81 -1.02 7.86
CA ARG A 40 -8.80 0.06 7.96
C ARG A 40 -8.92 0.91 6.72
N PHE A 41 -7.94 0.91 5.80
CA PHE A 41 -8.01 1.62 4.52
C PHE A 41 -8.80 0.85 3.45
N SER A 42 -9.16 -0.41 3.66
CA SER A 42 -9.99 -1.17 2.72
C SER A 42 -11.36 -0.50 2.53
N THR A 43 -11.88 -0.57 1.31
CA THR A 43 -13.24 -0.15 0.95
C THR A 43 -14.18 -1.34 1.03
N ALA A 44 -15.30 -1.21 1.74
CA ALA A 44 -16.34 -2.24 1.71
C ALA A 44 -17.08 -2.27 0.35
N GLU A 45 -17.94 -3.28 0.16
CA GLU A 45 -18.84 -3.32 -0.99
C GLU A 45 -19.69 -2.05 -1.06
N GLY A 46 -19.68 -1.39 -2.21
CA GLY A 46 -20.39 -0.13 -2.41
C GLY A 46 -19.70 1.09 -1.78
N GLU A 47 -18.46 0.98 -1.27
CA GLU A 47 -17.65 2.13 -0.87
C GLU A 47 -16.55 2.43 -1.89
N SER A 48 -16.10 3.68 -1.93
CA SER A 48 -14.95 4.10 -2.72
C SER A 48 -14.29 5.33 -2.11
N TYR A 49 -13.00 5.49 -2.36
CA TYR A 49 -12.32 6.76 -2.15
C TYR A 49 -12.57 7.69 -3.33
N CYS A 50 -13.01 8.90 -3.04
CA CYS A 50 -13.41 9.90 -4.03
C CYS A 50 -12.71 11.23 -3.78
N GLY A 51 -12.27 11.89 -4.84
CA GLY A 51 -11.66 13.22 -4.74
C GLY A 51 -11.44 13.89 -6.08
N ALA A 52 -11.16 15.19 -6.04
CA ALA A 52 -10.75 15.97 -7.21
C ALA A 52 -9.23 16.14 -7.24
N ILE A 53 -8.72 16.48 -8.42
CA ILE A 53 -7.32 16.84 -8.58
C ILE A 53 -6.97 18.10 -7.77
N THR A 54 -5.74 18.14 -7.25
CA THR A 54 -5.19 19.34 -6.60
C THR A 54 -5.04 20.46 -7.63
N LEU A 55 -5.62 21.63 -7.35
CA LEU A 55 -5.74 22.72 -8.33
C LEU A 55 -4.43 23.49 -8.58
N GLY A 56 -3.51 23.50 -7.63
CA GLY A 56 -2.23 24.21 -7.78
C GLY A 56 -1.45 23.72 -9.02
N GLY A 57 -0.97 24.64 -9.85
CA GLY A 57 -0.32 24.31 -11.13
C GLY A 57 0.93 23.43 -10.97
N ALA A 58 1.65 23.55 -9.85
CA ALA A 58 2.78 22.68 -9.52
C ALA A 58 2.39 21.21 -9.24
N PHE A 59 1.11 20.94 -9.02
CA PHE A 59 0.59 19.61 -8.69
C PHE A 59 -0.11 18.91 -9.87
N ARG A 60 0.04 19.47 -11.08
CA ARG A 60 -0.65 19.00 -12.27
C ARG A 60 0.08 19.31 -13.57
N ALA A 61 0.21 18.31 -14.44
CA ALA A 61 0.60 18.45 -15.84
C ALA A 61 -0.24 17.49 -16.69
N GLY A 62 -0.67 17.92 -17.88
CA GLY A 62 -1.45 17.08 -18.80
C GLY A 62 -2.88 16.73 -18.37
N LEU A 63 -3.32 17.19 -17.20
CA LEU A 63 -4.68 16.98 -16.68
C LEU A 63 -5.41 18.31 -16.52
N SER A 64 -6.71 18.27 -16.76
CA SER A 64 -7.62 19.40 -16.50
C SER A 64 -7.85 19.60 -15.00
N PRO A 65 -8.14 20.82 -14.52
CA PRO A 65 -8.50 21.07 -13.13
C PRO A 65 -9.86 20.46 -12.73
N ARG A 66 -10.63 19.92 -13.69
CA ARG A 66 -11.95 19.32 -13.47
C ARG A 66 -11.91 17.80 -13.28
N VAL A 67 -10.73 17.17 -13.40
CA VAL A 67 -10.58 15.73 -13.27
C VAL A 67 -10.86 15.28 -11.83
N GLN A 68 -11.74 14.28 -11.71
CA GLN A 68 -12.06 13.58 -10.48
C GLN A 68 -11.49 12.16 -10.55
N MET A 69 -11.25 11.57 -9.38
CA MET A 69 -10.72 10.21 -9.24
C MET A 69 -11.54 9.40 -8.25
N ARG A 70 -11.73 8.13 -8.61
CA ARG A 70 -12.27 7.07 -7.75
C ARG A 70 -11.21 6.00 -7.55
N LEU A 71 -11.13 5.46 -6.34
CA LEU A 71 -10.33 4.31 -5.98
C LEU A 71 -11.17 3.31 -5.17
N SER A 72 -11.14 2.05 -5.57
CA SER A 72 -11.49 0.91 -4.71
C SER A 72 -10.21 0.26 -4.22
N LEU A 73 -10.15 -0.10 -2.94
CA LEU A 73 -8.91 -0.59 -2.31
C LEU A 73 -9.21 -1.74 -1.37
N ASP A 74 -8.46 -2.82 -1.50
CA ASP A 74 -8.24 -3.86 -0.51
C ASP A 74 -6.84 -3.66 0.05
N ALA A 75 -6.76 -3.06 1.24
CA ALA A 75 -5.50 -2.70 1.86
C ALA A 75 -4.72 -3.93 2.38
N ASP A 76 -5.41 -5.05 2.63
CA ASP A 76 -4.79 -6.29 3.07
C ASP A 76 -4.00 -6.95 1.93
N ALA A 77 -4.34 -6.62 0.68
CA ALA A 77 -3.67 -7.10 -0.52
C ALA A 77 -2.48 -6.24 -0.97
N LEU A 78 -2.11 -5.15 -0.26
CA LEU A 78 -1.08 -4.20 -0.70
C LEU A 78 0.31 -4.82 -0.92
N ASP A 79 0.66 -5.83 -0.12
CA ASP A 79 1.91 -6.60 -0.20
C ASP A 79 1.80 -7.85 -1.10
N GLY A 80 0.61 -8.12 -1.60
CA GLY A 80 0.31 -9.29 -2.41
C GLY A 80 0.82 -9.17 -3.85
N PRO A 81 0.87 -10.30 -4.58
CA PRO A 81 1.14 -10.31 -6.01
C PRO A 81 -0.06 -9.83 -6.85
N ASP A 82 -1.24 -9.81 -6.25
CA ASP A 82 -2.49 -9.44 -6.90
C ASP A 82 -2.74 -7.92 -6.80
N PRO A 83 -3.45 -7.31 -7.77
CA PRO A 83 -3.81 -5.90 -7.68
C PRO A 83 -4.69 -5.62 -6.44
N PRO A 84 -4.28 -4.73 -5.52
CA PRO A 84 -5.05 -4.41 -4.33
C PRO A 84 -6.24 -3.49 -4.61
N GLY A 85 -6.54 -3.17 -5.87
CA GLY A 85 -7.57 -2.18 -6.17
C GLY A 85 -7.55 -1.72 -7.61
N ALA A 86 -8.40 -0.74 -7.89
CA ALA A 86 -8.53 -0.16 -9.22
C ALA A 86 -8.83 1.34 -9.16
N LEU A 87 -8.42 2.06 -10.20
CA LEU A 87 -8.60 3.49 -10.37
C LEU A 87 -9.55 3.80 -11.52
N TRP A 88 -10.36 4.84 -11.31
CA TRP A 88 -11.12 5.50 -12.37
C TRP A 88 -10.86 6.99 -12.32
N THR A 89 -10.90 7.62 -13.48
CA THR A 89 -10.93 9.07 -13.60
C THR A 89 -12.15 9.50 -14.37
N TYR A 90 -12.67 10.67 -14.03
CA TYR A 90 -13.77 11.27 -14.75
C TYR A 90 -13.55 12.76 -14.93
N GLU A 91 -13.79 13.22 -16.14
CA GLU A 91 -13.90 14.63 -16.45
C GLU A 91 -15.19 14.86 -17.25
N ALA A 92 -16.08 15.67 -16.68
CA ALA A 92 -17.33 16.02 -17.33
C ALA A 92 -17.09 16.71 -18.69
N PRO A 93 -17.99 16.55 -19.66
CA PRO A 93 -17.94 17.33 -20.88
C PRO A 93 -18.10 18.83 -20.60
N ASP A 94 -17.54 19.67 -21.48
CA ASP A 94 -17.85 21.09 -21.58
C ASP A 94 -18.14 21.48 -23.04
N ALA A 95 -18.34 22.77 -23.31
CA ALA A 95 -18.68 23.25 -24.66
C ALA A 95 -17.60 22.92 -25.72
N ALA A 96 -16.37 22.65 -25.32
CA ALA A 96 -15.23 22.42 -26.22
C ALA A 96 -14.69 21.00 -26.16
N THR A 97 -14.97 20.25 -25.09
CA THR A 97 -14.38 18.93 -24.83
C THR A 97 -15.43 17.91 -24.44
N PRO A 98 -15.41 16.70 -25.05
CA PRO A 98 -16.30 15.62 -24.63
C PRO A 98 -15.91 15.10 -23.24
N GLU A 99 -16.74 14.22 -22.69
CA GLU A 99 -16.40 13.45 -21.49
C GLU A 99 -15.05 12.72 -21.70
N ARG A 100 -14.20 12.71 -20.67
CA ARG A 100 -12.92 12.00 -20.71
C ARG A 100 -12.72 11.10 -19.52
N ARG A 101 -12.18 9.91 -19.79
CA ARG A 101 -11.72 8.93 -18.81
C ARG A 101 -10.29 8.53 -19.19
N LEU A 102 -9.32 8.99 -18.40
CA LEU A 102 -7.92 8.56 -18.55
C LEU A 102 -7.75 7.13 -18.04
N LEU A 103 -8.41 6.80 -16.93
CA LEU A 103 -8.46 5.49 -16.31
C LEU A 103 -9.93 5.05 -16.19
N ASP A 104 -10.19 3.79 -16.50
CA ASP A 104 -11.51 3.17 -16.38
C ASP A 104 -11.35 1.74 -15.86
N GLY A 105 -11.43 1.59 -14.53
CA GLY A 105 -11.20 0.30 -13.86
C GLY A 105 -9.76 -0.16 -13.97
N ALA A 106 -8.81 0.77 -14.04
CA ALA A 106 -7.40 0.44 -14.22
C ALA A 106 -6.85 -0.22 -12.95
N PRO A 107 -6.47 -1.51 -12.98
CA PRO A 107 -5.98 -2.20 -11.79
C PRO A 107 -4.64 -1.63 -11.33
N LEU A 108 -4.44 -1.55 -10.02
CA LEU A 108 -3.18 -1.20 -9.38
C LEU A 108 -2.21 -2.38 -9.50
N ARG A 109 -1.55 -2.54 -10.66
CA ARG A 109 -0.70 -3.72 -10.90
C ARG A 109 0.60 -3.61 -10.07
N PRO A 110 0.90 -4.61 -9.22
CA PRO A 110 2.17 -4.62 -8.48
C PRO A 110 3.36 -4.67 -9.43
N ILE A 111 4.42 -3.95 -9.10
CA ILE A 111 5.70 -4.01 -9.81
C ILE A 111 6.61 -4.91 -8.98
N GLY A 112 6.63 -6.21 -9.28
CA GLY A 112 7.31 -7.20 -8.42
C GLY A 112 8.77 -6.89 -8.10
N ALA A 113 9.50 -6.26 -9.04
CA ALA A 113 10.87 -5.83 -8.82
C ALA A 113 11.03 -4.78 -7.70
N LEU A 114 9.98 -4.01 -7.38
CA LEU A 114 10.01 -3.00 -6.32
C LEU A 114 9.80 -3.57 -4.92
N ALA A 115 9.20 -4.75 -4.76
CA ALA A 115 8.80 -5.29 -3.45
C ALA A 115 9.95 -5.42 -2.43
N HIS A 116 11.20 -5.49 -2.91
CA HIS A 116 12.40 -5.56 -2.09
C HIS A 116 13.43 -4.48 -2.43
N ASP A 117 13.04 -3.46 -3.21
CA ASP A 117 13.91 -2.38 -3.65
C ASP A 117 13.79 -1.16 -2.72
N PRO A 118 14.85 -0.36 -2.48
CA PRO A 118 14.77 0.88 -1.70
C PRO A 118 13.70 1.87 -2.17
N LEU A 119 13.32 1.86 -3.46
CA LEU A 119 12.23 2.68 -3.98
C LEU A 119 10.86 2.33 -3.38
N SER A 120 10.67 1.12 -2.82
CA SER A 120 9.47 0.79 -2.04
C SER A 120 9.36 1.54 -0.72
N ARG A 121 10.48 2.11 -0.24
CA ARG A 121 10.56 2.85 1.03
C ARG A 121 10.54 4.36 0.82
N LEU A 122 10.04 4.83 -0.32
CA LEU A 122 9.91 6.26 -0.58
C LEU A 122 8.97 6.91 0.45
N GLU A 123 9.49 7.91 1.15
CA GLU A 123 8.75 8.70 2.12
C GLU A 123 8.38 10.06 1.51
N PHE A 124 7.09 10.39 1.55
CA PHE A 124 6.57 11.66 1.04
C PHE A 124 6.26 12.61 2.20
N GLY A 125 7.28 13.04 2.94
CA GLY A 125 7.09 13.90 4.12
C GLY A 125 6.20 13.27 5.20
N GLU A 126 5.78 14.09 6.17
CA GLU A 126 5.00 13.63 7.32
C GLU A 126 3.52 13.32 6.98
N GLY A 127 2.84 12.61 7.89
CA GLY A 127 1.39 12.34 7.82
C GLY A 127 0.98 11.20 6.89
N ARG A 128 1.92 10.31 6.55
CA ARG A 128 1.69 9.11 5.76
C ARG A 128 2.16 7.90 6.54
N GLU A 129 1.33 6.88 6.57
CA GLU A 129 1.63 5.62 7.24
C GLU A 129 2.29 4.65 6.27
N ARG A 130 1.88 4.71 4.99
CA ARG A 130 2.37 3.78 4.00
C ARG A 130 2.36 4.39 2.61
N ASN A 131 3.38 4.07 1.82
CA ASN A 131 3.45 4.40 0.41
C ASN A 131 3.63 3.12 -0.41
N ALA A 132 3.03 3.06 -1.59
CA ALA A 132 3.17 1.95 -2.53
C ALA A 132 3.15 2.46 -3.97
N ILE A 133 3.83 1.75 -4.86
CA ILE A 133 3.99 2.13 -6.27
C ILE A 133 3.43 1.02 -7.14
N TYR A 134 2.50 1.39 -8.03
CA TYR A 134 1.82 0.49 -8.95
C TYR A 134 1.94 0.98 -10.38
N ALA A 135 1.86 0.05 -11.32
CA ALA A 135 1.66 0.38 -12.73
C ALA A 135 0.17 0.35 -13.06
N VAL A 136 -0.33 1.34 -13.78
CA VAL A 136 -1.73 1.40 -14.25
C VAL A 136 -1.78 1.64 -15.75
N SER A 137 -2.69 0.95 -16.43
CA SER A 137 -2.92 1.15 -17.87
C SER A 137 -3.95 2.26 -18.07
N ALA A 138 -3.74 3.10 -19.07
CA ALA A 138 -4.75 4.05 -19.50
C ALA A 138 -5.93 3.36 -20.20
N SER A 139 -7.07 4.03 -20.26
CA SER A 139 -8.25 3.56 -20.99
C SER A 139 -8.01 3.47 -22.49
N ASP A 140 -7.15 4.35 -23.04
CA ASP A 140 -6.66 4.24 -24.42
C ASP A 140 -5.54 3.18 -24.48
N PRO A 141 -5.72 2.06 -25.20
CA PRO A 141 -4.73 0.98 -25.26
C PRO A 141 -3.42 1.38 -25.97
N GLU A 142 -3.45 2.41 -26.81
CA GLU A 142 -2.26 2.92 -27.50
C GLU A 142 -1.46 3.90 -26.63
N ALA A 143 -2.01 4.30 -25.48
CA ALA A 143 -1.34 5.19 -24.55
C ALA A 143 -0.33 4.47 -23.66
N GLU A 144 0.75 5.16 -23.30
CA GLU A 144 1.76 4.63 -22.41
C GLU A 144 1.17 4.35 -21.01
N SER A 145 1.67 3.33 -20.32
CA SER A 145 1.27 3.09 -18.92
C SER A 145 1.66 4.27 -18.03
N LEU A 146 0.98 4.42 -16.89
CA LEU A 146 1.33 5.37 -15.85
C LEU A 146 1.85 4.65 -14.61
N LEU A 147 2.63 5.36 -13.82
CA LEU A 147 2.90 5.00 -12.43
C LEU A 147 1.85 5.67 -11.54
N ALA A 148 1.29 4.88 -10.62
CA ALA A 148 0.43 5.36 -9.54
C ALA A 148 1.17 5.18 -8.22
N ILE A 149 1.38 6.28 -7.50
CA ILE A 149 1.91 6.26 -6.13
C ILE A 149 0.73 6.44 -5.20
N LEU A 150 0.46 5.40 -4.41
CA LEU A 150 -0.57 5.38 -3.39
C LEU A 150 0.05 5.74 -2.04
N SER A 151 -0.51 6.71 -1.33
CA SER A 151 -0.10 7.08 0.03
C SER A 151 -1.29 6.99 0.98
N LEU A 152 -1.22 6.09 1.95
CA LEU A 152 -2.19 5.96 3.05
C LEU A 152 -1.84 7.00 4.12
N ARG A 153 -2.82 7.84 4.48
CA ARG A 153 -2.58 8.99 5.36
C ARG A 153 -3.14 8.77 6.75
N THR A 154 -2.52 9.41 7.75
CA THR A 154 -2.92 9.30 9.17
C THR A 154 -4.30 9.86 9.49
N ASP A 155 -4.96 10.52 8.53
CA ASP A 155 -6.31 11.08 8.65
C ASP A 155 -7.36 10.24 7.90
N ASP A 156 -7.06 8.96 7.67
CA ASP A 156 -7.86 7.97 6.93
C ASP A 156 -8.20 8.38 5.48
N SER A 157 -7.50 9.39 4.94
CA SER A 157 -7.55 9.73 3.52
C SER A 157 -6.48 8.98 2.73
N VAL A 158 -6.69 8.88 1.43
CA VAL A 158 -5.73 8.27 0.50
C VAL A 158 -5.30 9.32 -0.50
N GLU A 159 -3.99 9.44 -0.71
CA GLU A 159 -3.44 10.28 -1.76
C GLU A 159 -2.96 9.40 -2.92
N VAL A 160 -3.32 9.79 -4.15
CA VAL A 160 -2.86 9.13 -5.37
C VAL A 160 -2.11 10.14 -6.22
N ARG A 161 -0.87 9.82 -6.57
CA ARG A 161 -0.12 10.57 -7.58
C ARG A 161 -0.02 9.76 -8.86
N LEU A 162 -0.47 10.32 -9.97
CA LEU A 162 -0.27 9.74 -11.30
C LEU A 162 0.95 10.37 -11.96
N LEU A 163 1.80 9.56 -12.56
CA LEU A 163 2.98 10.00 -13.28
C LEU A 163 3.09 9.27 -14.62
N ARG A 164 3.20 10.05 -15.69
CA ARG A 164 3.73 9.62 -16.99
C ARG A 164 4.77 10.66 -17.39
N PRO A 165 6.04 10.28 -17.60
CA PRO A 165 7.10 11.24 -17.93
C PRO A 165 6.79 11.99 -19.24
N GLY A 166 6.11 11.32 -20.17
CA GLY A 166 5.86 11.82 -21.52
C GLY A 166 7.09 11.69 -22.41
N GLN A 167 6.91 11.93 -23.71
CA GLN A 167 8.00 11.94 -24.67
C GLN A 167 8.68 13.31 -24.76
N ALA A 168 9.97 13.29 -25.07
CA ALA A 168 10.71 14.50 -25.38
C ALA A 168 10.04 15.25 -26.56
N PRO A 169 10.14 16.59 -26.63
CA PRO A 169 9.61 17.34 -27.75
C PRO A 169 10.17 16.82 -29.08
N LEU A 170 9.29 16.55 -30.04
CA LEU A 170 9.71 16.12 -31.37
C LEU A 170 10.45 17.28 -32.07
N PRO A 171 11.53 17.00 -32.82
CA PRO A 171 12.31 18.03 -33.52
C PRO A 171 11.49 18.78 -34.58
N SER A 172 10.38 18.20 -35.04
CA SER A 172 9.41 18.81 -35.97
C SER A 172 8.52 19.88 -35.32
N GLY A 173 8.56 20.03 -33.99
CA GLY A 173 7.62 20.89 -33.24
C GLY A 173 6.21 20.30 -33.14
N GLU A 174 6.02 19.06 -33.59
CA GLU A 174 4.76 18.33 -33.44
C GLU A 174 4.51 18.00 -31.97
N ALA A 175 3.27 18.19 -31.54
CA ALA A 175 2.86 17.82 -30.19
C ALA A 175 2.81 16.28 -30.08
N PRO A 176 3.29 15.69 -28.95
CA PRO A 176 3.12 14.27 -28.71
C PRO A 176 1.66 13.84 -28.78
N ALA A 177 1.43 12.60 -29.23
CA ALA A 177 0.12 11.97 -29.20
C ALA A 177 -0.43 12.01 -27.76
N ALA A 178 -1.75 12.10 -27.59
CA ALA A 178 -2.36 12.26 -26.27
C ALA A 178 -1.89 11.20 -25.25
N GLY A 179 -1.73 9.95 -25.70
CA GLY A 179 -1.20 8.84 -24.91
C GLY A 179 0.28 8.91 -24.54
N GLN A 180 1.04 9.83 -25.14
CA GLN A 180 2.48 10.03 -24.95
C GLN A 180 2.82 11.38 -24.30
N ARG A 181 1.79 12.18 -23.95
CA ARG A 181 2.00 13.44 -23.23
C ARG A 181 2.37 13.17 -21.78
N GLN A 182 3.13 14.09 -21.21
CA GLN A 182 3.41 14.09 -19.78
C GLN A 182 2.10 14.15 -18.98
N VAL A 183 2.00 13.30 -17.96
CA VAL A 183 0.91 13.33 -16.98
C VAL A 183 1.54 13.47 -15.60
N PHE A 184 1.06 14.46 -14.86
CA PHE A 184 1.27 14.54 -13.43
C PHE A 184 -0.03 14.98 -12.78
N GLY A 185 -0.43 14.34 -11.69
CA GLY A 185 -1.61 14.76 -10.94
C GLY A 185 -1.58 14.22 -9.53
N ASN A 186 -1.82 15.09 -8.56
CA ASN A 186 -2.01 14.70 -7.16
C ASN A 186 -3.51 14.77 -6.78
N PHE A 187 -4.06 13.67 -6.29
CA PHE A 187 -5.44 13.55 -5.85
C PHE A 187 -5.47 13.20 -4.37
N ARG A 188 -6.21 13.97 -3.56
CA ARG A 188 -6.54 13.58 -2.19
C ARG A 188 -7.96 13.04 -2.17
N LEU A 189 -8.11 11.80 -1.75
CA LEU A 189 -9.34 11.03 -1.81
C LEU A 189 -9.86 10.75 -0.40
N THR A 190 -11.16 10.89 -0.22
CA THR A 190 -11.87 10.58 1.03
C THR A 190 -12.85 9.44 0.78
N ARG A 191 -12.97 8.49 1.73
CA ARG A 191 -13.94 7.40 1.63
C ARG A 191 -15.37 7.94 1.60
N ARG A 192 -16.19 7.38 0.71
CA ARG A 192 -17.62 7.68 0.56
C ARG A 192 -18.37 6.41 0.19
N THR A 193 -19.65 6.38 0.52
CA THR A 193 -20.60 5.41 -0.04
C THR A 193 -20.89 5.75 -1.51
N GLY A 194 -20.98 4.73 -2.37
CA GLY A 194 -21.28 4.82 -3.79
C GLY A 194 -20.05 5.07 -4.67
N THR A 195 -20.31 5.44 -5.93
CA THR A 195 -19.31 5.48 -7.01
C THR A 195 -18.75 6.88 -7.29
N CYS A 196 -18.71 7.75 -6.28
CA CYS A 196 -18.31 9.17 -6.40
C CYS A 196 -19.24 10.07 -7.24
N GLY A 197 -20.40 9.55 -7.67
CA GLY A 197 -21.38 10.30 -8.46
C GLY A 197 -21.10 10.34 -9.97
N PHE A 198 -20.26 9.43 -10.48
CA PHE A 198 -19.94 9.26 -11.91
C PHE A 198 -19.53 7.82 -12.28
#